data_AF-A0A925DGA6-F1
#
_entry.id   AF-A0A925DGA6-F1
#
_cell.length_a   1.000
_cell.length_b   1.000
_cell.length_c   1.000
_cell.angle_alpha   90.00
_cell.angle_beta   90.00
_cell.angle_gamma   90.00
#
_symmetry.space_group_name_H-M   'P 1'
#
loop_
_entity.id
_entity.type
_entity.pdbx_description
1 polymer ?
#
loop_
_entity_poly.entity_id
_entity_poly.type
_entity_poly.pdbx_seq_one_letter_code
_entity_poly.pdbx_strand_id
1 'polypeptide(L)'
;MKPTPSLLQDIRTRLADGSVIPYLGAGVLAQVPDCPVPDSQEKLAVLMTEKVSVPHKLRKRLTAAAQFIENFKHRKTLVSLMHANFCAGTPPSTLHRLLASLPKLPLIVDVWYDDAMQNALEARTDWGQVQGLSQSEHFGTWFGWYDAAGNPADEAATEKWSTLLYKPIGCVAPADNYLVSDSDYVEVLTEIDIQTPIPPLVQALRRGRNFLFLGCRFDDQLQRTFARQIIKRS
;
A
#
# COMPACT_ATOMS: atom_id res chain seq x y z
N MET A 1 -13.06 -23.54 -3.54
CA MET A 1 -14.53 -23.42 -3.41
C MET A 1 -14.94 -22.16 -4.17
N LYS A 2 -15.81 -22.25 -5.19
CA LYS A 2 -16.31 -21.05 -5.88
C LYS A 2 -17.31 -20.34 -4.96
N PRO A 3 -17.24 -19.00 -4.80
CA PRO A 3 -18.18 -18.28 -3.95
C PRO A 3 -19.61 -18.42 -4.47
N THR A 4 -20.57 -18.53 -3.56
CA THR A 4 -21.99 -18.59 -3.94
C THR A 4 -22.45 -17.21 -4.42
N PRO A 5 -23.48 -17.13 -5.29
CA PRO A 5 -24.06 -15.85 -5.71
C PRO A 5 -24.53 -14.98 -4.54
N SER A 6 -25.06 -15.59 -3.47
CA SER A 6 -25.49 -14.88 -2.25
C SER A 6 -24.32 -14.20 -1.54
N LEU A 7 -23.20 -14.90 -1.36
CA LEU A 7 -22.01 -14.35 -0.72
C LEU A 7 -21.43 -13.16 -1.50
N LEU A 8 -21.40 -13.24 -2.83
CA LEU A 8 -20.92 -12.14 -3.67
C LEU A 8 -21.83 -10.92 -3.58
N GLN A 9 -23.15 -11.13 -3.50
CA GLN A 9 -24.11 -10.05 -3.32
C GLN A 9 -23.97 -9.39 -1.94
N ASP A 10 -23.73 -10.19 -0.89
CA ASP A 10 -23.47 -9.68 0.46
C ASP A 10 -22.19 -8.83 0.50
N ILE A 11 -21.10 -9.33 -0.09
CA ILE A 11 -19.83 -8.59 -0.19
C ILE A 11 -20.04 -7.27 -0.93
N ARG A 12 -20.73 -7.29 -2.07
CA ARG A 12 -21.03 -6.09 -2.86
C ARG A 12 -21.81 -5.06 -2.04
N THR A 13 -22.84 -5.51 -1.32
CA THR A 13 -23.67 -4.64 -0.47
C THR A 13 -22.83 -3.99 0.63
N ARG A 14 -21.98 -4.79 1.29
CA ARG A 14 -21.12 -4.33 2.39
C ARG A 14 -19.95 -3.45 1.96
N LEU A 15 -19.46 -3.61 0.73
CA LEU A 15 -18.53 -2.66 0.13
C LEU A 15 -19.24 -1.34 -0.17
N ALA A 16 -20.45 -1.41 -0.74
CA ALA A 16 -21.22 -0.23 -1.11
C ALA A 16 -21.73 0.59 0.09
N ASP A 17 -21.97 -0.04 1.24
CA ASP A 17 -22.35 0.64 2.48
C ASP A 17 -21.16 1.08 3.36
N GLY A 18 -19.94 0.67 3.01
CA GLY A 18 -18.71 1.04 3.73
C GLY A 18 -18.47 0.26 5.03
N SER A 19 -19.18 -0.86 5.26
CA SER A 19 -18.98 -1.76 6.42
C SER A 19 -17.84 -2.77 6.23
N VAL A 20 -17.33 -2.89 4.99
CA VAL A 20 -16.16 -3.70 4.63
C VAL A 20 -15.09 -2.81 4.00
N ILE A 21 -13.86 -2.90 4.50
CA ILE A 21 -12.69 -2.19 4.01
C ILE A 21 -11.92 -3.11 3.05
N PRO A 22 -11.71 -2.73 1.79
CA PRO A 22 -10.81 -3.45 0.90
C PRO A 22 -9.36 -3.29 1.38
N TYR A 23 -8.67 -4.41 1.42
CA TYR A 23 -7.23 -4.50 1.63
C TYR A 23 -6.63 -5.07 0.34
N LEU A 24 -5.91 -4.24 -0.40
CA LEU A 24 -5.33 -4.57 -1.69
C LEU A 24 -3.87 -4.98 -1.49
N GLY A 25 -3.48 -6.12 -2.05
CA GLY A 25 -2.10 -6.52 -2.22
C GLY A 25 -1.71 -6.52 -3.69
N ALA A 26 -0.41 -6.61 -3.96
CA ALA A 26 0.18 -6.56 -5.32
C ALA A 26 -0.53 -7.41 -6.38
N GLY A 27 -1.12 -8.55 -6.00
CA GLY A 27 -1.83 -9.44 -6.92
C GLY A 27 -3.07 -8.83 -7.58
N VAL A 28 -3.60 -7.68 -7.10
CA VAL A 28 -4.67 -6.96 -7.80
C VAL A 28 -4.23 -6.44 -9.17
N LEU A 29 -2.92 -6.24 -9.35
CA LEU A 29 -2.33 -5.82 -10.62
C LEU A 29 -2.41 -6.88 -11.71
N ALA A 30 -2.67 -8.16 -11.36
CA ALA A 30 -2.98 -9.18 -12.35
C ALA A 30 -4.28 -8.90 -13.15
N GLN A 31 -5.09 -7.94 -12.70
CA GLN A 31 -6.28 -7.46 -13.41
C GLN A 31 -6.00 -6.21 -14.28
N VAL A 32 -4.78 -5.69 -14.26
CA VAL A 32 -4.34 -4.57 -15.09
C VAL A 32 -3.79 -5.15 -16.41
N PRO A 33 -4.39 -4.83 -17.56
CA PRO A 33 -3.86 -5.23 -18.86
C PRO A 33 -2.45 -4.66 -19.06
N ASP A 34 -1.51 -5.50 -19.53
CA ASP A 34 -0.13 -5.10 -19.81
C ASP A 34 0.52 -4.28 -18.67
N CYS A 35 0.33 -4.74 -17.42
CA CYS A 35 0.79 -4.06 -16.21
C CYS A 35 2.28 -3.64 -16.33
N PRO A 36 2.59 -2.31 -16.31
CA PRO A 36 3.94 -1.82 -16.59
C PRO A 36 4.88 -1.93 -15.39
N VAL A 37 4.35 -2.24 -14.20
CA VAL A 37 5.08 -2.30 -12.93
C VAL A 37 5.06 -3.73 -12.36
N PRO A 38 6.00 -4.11 -11.48
CA PRO A 38 6.01 -5.45 -10.89
C PRO A 38 4.80 -5.67 -9.98
N ASP A 39 4.15 -6.83 -10.13
CA ASP A 39 2.94 -7.25 -9.40
C ASP A 39 3.20 -8.19 -8.20
N SER A 40 4.46 -8.31 -7.81
CA SER A 40 4.89 -9.22 -6.73
C SER A 40 6.28 -8.85 -6.21
N GLN A 41 6.54 -9.24 -4.96
CA GLN A 41 7.85 -9.05 -4.32
C GLN A 41 8.98 -9.78 -5.07
N GLU A 42 8.72 -10.99 -5.59
CA GLU A 42 9.73 -11.74 -6.34
C GLU A 42 10.11 -11.02 -7.64
N LYS A 43 9.13 -10.53 -8.42
CA LYS A 43 9.42 -9.78 -9.65
C LYS A 43 10.18 -8.49 -9.36
N LEU A 44 9.77 -7.72 -8.33
CA LEU A 44 10.46 -6.51 -7.94
C LEU A 44 11.91 -6.80 -7.48
N ALA A 45 12.13 -7.86 -6.71
CA ALA A 45 13.47 -8.26 -6.29
C ALA A 45 14.38 -8.60 -7.48
N VAL A 46 13.85 -9.31 -8.48
CA VAL A 46 14.59 -9.62 -9.72
C VAL A 46 14.98 -8.33 -10.45
N LEU A 47 14.01 -7.44 -10.71
CA LEU A 47 14.26 -6.18 -11.43
C LEU A 47 15.29 -5.28 -10.72
N MET A 48 15.20 -5.16 -9.40
CA MET A 48 16.17 -4.37 -8.61
C MET A 48 17.58 -4.97 -8.69
N THR A 49 17.68 -6.30 -8.66
CA THR A 49 18.98 -7.00 -8.60
C THR A 49 19.63 -7.24 -9.96
N GLU A 50 18.90 -6.98 -11.05
CA GLU A 50 19.47 -6.81 -12.40
C GLU A 50 20.25 -5.48 -12.53
N LYS A 51 19.80 -4.44 -11.83
CA LYS A 51 20.45 -3.11 -11.84
C LYS A 51 21.58 -3.00 -10.83
N VAL A 52 21.50 -3.75 -9.72
CA VAL A 52 22.53 -3.75 -8.67
C VAL A 52 22.88 -5.19 -8.29
N SER A 53 24.17 -5.52 -8.43
CA SER A 53 24.70 -6.82 -8.01
C SER A 53 24.53 -7.06 -6.51
N VAL A 54 23.80 -8.12 -6.17
CA VAL A 54 23.64 -8.63 -4.80
C VAL A 54 24.06 -10.11 -4.73
N PRO A 55 24.37 -10.65 -3.53
CA PRO A 55 24.60 -12.09 -3.34
C PRO A 55 23.46 -12.94 -3.90
N HIS A 56 23.79 -14.06 -4.55
CA HIS A 56 22.82 -14.91 -5.27
C HIS A 56 21.58 -15.29 -4.43
N LYS A 57 21.79 -15.60 -3.15
CA LYS A 57 20.73 -15.96 -2.19
C LYS A 57 19.69 -14.86 -1.91
N LEU A 58 19.99 -13.60 -2.28
CA LEU A 58 19.11 -12.44 -2.03
C LEU A 58 18.29 -12.04 -3.27
N ARG A 59 18.62 -12.54 -4.47
CA ARG A 59 18.02 -12.07 -5.74
C ARG A 59 16.49 -12.19 -5.82
N LYS A 60 15.91 -13.08 -5.03
CA LYS A 60 14.45 -13.31 -4.96
C LYS A 60 13.83 -12.90 -3.61
N ARG A 61 14.59 -12.24 -2.75
CA ARG A 61 14.17 -11.83 -1.40
C ARG A 61 14.16 -10.31 -1.34
N LEU A 62 13.01 -9.71 -1.62
CA LEU A 62 12.88 -8.26 -1.77
C LEU A 62 13.51 -7.46 -0.63
N THR A 63 13.08 -7.72 0.62
CA THR A 63 13.50 -6.92 1.77
C THR A 63 15.00 -7.05 2.07
N ALA A 64 15.54 -8.27 1.93
CA ALA A 64 16.96 -8.54 2.11
C ALA A 64 17.83 -7.98 0.98
N ALA A 65 17.32 -7.99 -0.27
CA ALA A 65 17.98 -7.33 -1.40
C ALA A 65 17.99 -5.81 -1.22
N ALA A 66 16.86 -5.23 -0.81
CA ALA A 66 16.74 -3.82 -0.49
C ALA A 66 17.68 -3.42 0.67
N GLN A 67 17.76 -4.22 1.74
CA GLN A 67 18.71 -4.00 2.84
C GLN A 67 20.16 -4.00 2.35
N PHE A 68 20.52 -4.95 1.48
CA PHE A 68 21.87 -5.00 0.91
C PHE A 68 22.15 -3.75 0.07
N ILE A 69 21.23 -3.35 -0.79
CA ILE A 69 21.37 -2.13 -1.60
C ILE A 69 21.51 -0.91 -0.70
N GLU A 70 20.68 -0.78 0.33
CA GLU A 70 20.72 0.35 1.27
C GLU A 70 22.07 0.43 2.00
N ASN A 71 22.59 -0.70 2.51
CA ASN A 71 23.86 -0.74 3.23
C ASN A 71 25.07 -0.42 2.33
N PHE A 72 25.07 -0.90 1.08
CA PHE A 72 26.25 -0.83 0.20
C PHE A 72 26.18 0.28 -0.86
N LYS A 73 24.99 0.81 -1.15
CA LYS A 73 24.72 1.85 -2.16
C LYS A 73 23.93 3.05 -1.61
N HIS A 74 23.63 3.07 -0.32
CA HIS A 74 22.85 4.08 0.38
C HIS A 74 21.35 4.09 0.05
N ARG A 75 20.56 4.63 0.99
CA ARG A 75 19.10 4.77 0.89
C ARG A 75 18.63 5.44 -0.40
N LYS A 76 19.30 6.52 -0.82
CA LYS A 76 18.96 7.26 -2.04
C LYS A 76 18.98 6.37 -3.30
N THR A 77 19.90 5.41 -3.38
CA THR A 77 19.95 4.46 -4.51
C THR A 77 18.77 3.50 -4.47
N LEU A 78 18.40 3.01 -3.29
CA LEU A 78 17.24 2.16 -3.11
C LEU A 78 15.95 2.88 -3.55
N VAL A 79 15.73 4.11 -3.08
CA VAL A 79 14.59 4.96 -3.49
C VAL A 79 14.57 5.18 -5.00
N SER A 80 15.72 5.49 -5.60
CA SER A 80 15.82 5.69 -7.06
C SER A 80 15.47 4.41 -7.85
N LEU A 81 15.86 3.24 -7.36
CA LEU A 81 15.48 1.96 -7.97
C LEU A 81 14.00 1.67 -7.81
N MET A 82 13.42 1.97 -6.64
CA MET A 82 11.99 1.83 -6.42
C MET A 82 11.21 2.74 -7.37
N HIS A 83 11.56 4.02 -7.44
CA HIS A 83 10.98 4.97 -8.39
C HIS A 83 11.05 4.44 -9.83
N ALA A 84 12.23 4.02 -10.29
CA ALA A 84 12.40 3.52 -11.65
C ALA A 84 11.54 2.28 -12.00
N ASN A 85 11.11 1.51 -11.01
CA ASN A 85 10.23 0.34 -11.22
C ASN A 85 8.74 0.68 -11.20
N PHE A 86 8.35 1.88 -10.72
CA PHE A 86 6.95 2.25 -10.54
C PHE A 86 6.55 3.57 -11.23
N CYS A 87 7.51 4.39 -11.67
CA CYS A 87 7.26 5.73 -12.23
C CYS A 87 6.58 5.74 -13.61
N ALA A 88 6.42 4.59 -14.27
CA ALA A 88 5.73 4.47 -15.55
C ALA A 88 4.22 4.81 -15.44
N GLY A 89 3.68 4.82 -14.22
CA GLY A 89 2.26 4.99 -13.95
C GLY A 89 1.48 3.72 -14.30
N THR A 90 0.49 3.39 -13.47
CA THR A 90 -0.26 2.14 -13.58
C THR A 90 -1.72 2.44 -13.91
N PRO A 91 -2.24 1.98 -15.05
CA PRO A 91 -3.62 2.22 -15.38
C PRO A 91 -4.54 1.45 -14.43
N PRO A 92 -5.66 2.04 -13.98
CA PRO A 92 -6.57 1.34 -13.08
C PRO A 92 -7.25 0.16 -13.78
N SER A 93 -7.36 -0.96 -13.08
CA SER A 93 -8.19 -2.10 -13.52
C SER A 93 -9.69 -1.84 -13.29
N THR A 94 -10.55 -2.74 -13.77
CA THR A 94 -12.00 -2.71 -13.48
C THR A 94 -12.30 -2.76 -11.98
N LEU A 95 -11.48 -3.50 -11.21
CA LEU A 95 -11.63 -3.56 -9.75
C LEU A 95 -11.34 -2.19 -9.11
N HIS A 96 -10.25 -1.52 -9.50
CA HIS A 96 -9.91 -0.20 -8.98
C HIS A 96 -11.02 0.82 -9.29
N ARG A 97 -11.50 0.84 -10.54
CA ARG A 97 -12.63 1.69 -10.95
C ARG A 97 -13.91 1.40 -10.17
N LEU A 98 -14.21 0.12 -9.92
CA LEU A 98 -15.36 -0.26 -9.11
C LEU A 98 -15.24 0.30 -7.69
N LEU A 99 -14.11 0.11 -7.02
CA LEU A 99 -13.89 0.62 -5.66
C LEU A 99 -13.96 2.14 -5.60
N ALA A 100 -13.34 2.84 -6.55
CA ALA A 100 -13.38 4.30 -6.63
C ALA A 100 -14.80 4.86 -6.82
N SER A 101 -15.68 4.11 -7.50
CA SER A 101 -17.08 4.48 -7.72
C SER A 101 -17.98 4.38 -6.48
N LEU A 102 -17.50 3.83 -5.36
CA LEU A 102 -18.28 3.64 -4.14
C LEU A 102 -18.14 4.87 -3.21
N PRO A 103 -19.13 5.77 -3.15
CA PRO A 103 -19.00 7.04 -2.42
C PRO A 103 -18.97 6.89 -0.90
N LYS A 104 -19.50 5.77 -0.38
CA LYS A 104 -19.54 5.50 1.07
C LYS A 104 -18.34 4.70 1.56
N LEU A 105 -17.39 4.35 0.68
CA LEU A 105 -16.24 3.56 1.07
C LEU A 105 -15.23 4.46 1.80
N PRO A 106 -15.09 4.34 3.13
CA PRO A 106 -14.41 5.38 3.90
C PRO A 106 -12.88 5.19 3.89
N LEU A 107 -12.43 3.95 3.70
CA LEU A 107 -11.03 3.56 3.77
C LEU A 107 -10.75 2.49 2.71
N ILE A 108 -9.66 2.68 1.98
CA ILE A 108 -9.04 1.67 1.13
C ILE A 108 -7.63 1.48 1.63
N VAL A 109 -7.28 0.26 2.04
CA VAL A 109 -5.90 -0.06 2.40
C VAL A 109 -5.24 -0.70 1.19
N ASP A 110 -4.14 -0.13 0.72
CA ASP A 110 -3.42 -0.59 -0.46
C ASP A 110 -1.95 -0.79 -0.12
N VAL A 111 -1.51 -2.05 -0.14
CA VAL A 111 -0.20 -2.47 0.36
C VAL A 111 0.68 -2.88 -0.82
N TRP A 112 0.78 -1.97 -1.78
CA TRP A 112 1.73 -2.02 -2.88
C TRP A 112 2.14 -0.63 -3.34
N TYR A 113 3.26 -0.56 -4.06
CA TYR A 113 3.97 0.70 -4.34
C TYR A 113 3.50 1.41 -5.61
N ASP A 114 2.60 0.82 -6.38
CA ASP A 114 2.02 1.43 -7.58
C ASP A 114 1.00 2.53 -7.25
N ASP A 115 0.50 3.18 -8.28
CA ASP A 115 -0.43 4.30 -8.24
C ASP A 115 -1.82 3.95 -8.84
N ALA A 116 -2.13 2.68 -9.15
CA ALA A 116 -3.36 2.32 -9.86
C ALA A 116 -4.64 2.71 -9.10
N MET A 117 -4.68 2.51 -7.79
CA MET A 117 -5.83 2.92 -6.96
C MET A 117 -5.93 4.45 -6.84
N GLN A 118 -4.80 5.15 -6.76
CA GLN A 118 -4.77 6.62 -6.80
C GLN A 118 -5.33 7.12 -8.14
N ASN A 119 -4.86 6.57 -9.26
CA ASN A 119 -5.30 6.93 -10.61
C ASN A 119 -6.79 6.65 -10.82
N ALA A 120 -7.36 5.63 -10.16
CA ALA A 120 -8.81 5.39 -10.18
C ALA A 120 -9.61 6.45 -9.40
N LEU A 121 -9.03 7.07 -8.37
CA LEU A 121 -9.67 8.09 -7.54
C LEU A 121 -9.56 9.51 -8.12
N GLU A 122 -8.72 9.75 -9.13
CA GLU A 122 -8.53 11.07 -9.77
C GLU A 122 -9.83 11.71 -10.28
N ALA A 123 -10.84 10.91 -10.62
CA ALA A 123 -12.16 11.41 -11.01
C ALA A 123 -12.97 12.03 -9.84
N ARG A 124 -12.45 11.95 -8.61
CA ARG A 124 -13.05 12.45 -7.37
C ARG A 124 -12.16 13.51 -6.74
N THR A 125 -12.79 14.41 -5.98
CA THR A 125 -12.11 15.48 -5.24
C THR A 125 -12.28 15.34 -3.73
N ASP A 126 -13.15 14.45 -3.27
CA ASP A 126 -13.53 14.24 -1.87
C ASP A 126 -12.73 13.09 -1.23
N TRP A 127 -11.46 12.96 -1.60
CA TRP A 127 -10.55 11.93 -1.09
C TRP A 127 -9.18 12.51 -0.77
N GLY A 128 -8.41 11.76 0.02
CA GLY A 128 -7.00 12.03 0.25
C GLY A 128 -6.22 10.74 0.49
N GLN A 129 -4.90 10.88 0.59
CA GLN A 129 -3.99 9.77 0.75
C GLN A 129 -3.17 9.94 2.03
N VAL A 130 -2.86 8.81 2.66
CA VAL A 130 -1.85 8.74 3.71
C VAL A 130 -0.87 7.63 3.41
N GLN A 131 0.42 7.95 3.47
CA GLN A 131 1.50 7.01 3.22
C GLN A 131 2.28 6.73 4.50
N GLY A 132 2.74 5.49 4.68
CA GLY A 132 3.76 5.17 5.67
C GLY A 132 5.11 5.75 5.26
N LEU A 133 5.90 6.18 6.24
CA LEU A 133 7.24 6.77 6.04
C LEU A 133 8.32 5.91 6.71
N SER A 134 9.42 5.67 5.99
CA SER A 134 10.62 5.01 6.55
C SER A 134 11.29 5.90 7.59
N GLN A 135 11.71 5.35 8.74
CA GLN A 135 12.45 6.15 9.74
C GLN A 135 13.88 6.45 9.32
N SER A 136 14.38 5.78 8.27
CA SER A 136 15.67 6.13 7.66
C SER A 136 15.62 7.48 6.92
N GLU A 137 14.43 7.96 6.55
CA GLU A 137 14.22 9.24 5.86
C GLU A 137 13.43 10.25 6.70
N HIS A 138 12.52 9.77 7.57
CA HIS A 138 11.58 10.58 8.33
C HIS A 138 11.61 10.23 9.82
N PHE A 139 12.77 10.32 10.45
CA PHE A 139 12.94 9.96 11.85
C PHE A 139 11.91 10.63 12.78
N GLY A 140 11.16 9.82 13.52
CA GLY A 140 10.10 10.25 14.43
C GLY A 140 8.75 10.55 13.77
N THR A 141 8.65 10.51 12.44
CA THR A 141 7.42 10.74 11.68
C THR A 141 7.05 9.49 10.89
N TRP A 142 5.89 8.90 11.18
CA TRP A 142 5.52 7.59 10.64
C TRP A 142 4.64 7.63 9.40
N PHE A 143 3.97 8.77 9.14
CA PHE A 143 3.06 8.91 8.03
C PHE A 143 3.02 10.34 7.49
N GLY A 144 2.72 10.46 6.20
CA GLY A 144 2.53 11.74 5.50
C GLY A 144 1.17 11.80 4.81
N TRP A 145 0.52 12.95 4.88
CA TRP A 145 -0.80 13.19 4.27
C TRP A 145 -0.66 13.91 2.93
N TYR A 146 -1.51 13.55 1.97
CA TYR A 146 -1.56 14.18 0.66
C TYR A 146 -3.02 14.39 0.23
N ASP A 147 -3.33 15.55 -0.36
CA ASP A 147 -4.65 15.82 -0.93
C ASP A 147 -4.87 15.09 -2.26
N ALA A 148 -6.07 15.20 -2.84
CA ALA A 148 -6.40 14.61 -4.14
C ALA A 148 -5.53 15.11 -5.31
N ALA A 149 -4.89 16.27 -5.16
CA ALA A 149 -3.95 16.83 -6.15
C ALA A 149 -2.50 16.39 -5.89
N GLY A 150 -2.25 15.59 -4.85
CA GLY A 150 -0.94 15.11 -4.46
C GLY A 150 -0.12 16.11 -3.65
N ASN A 151 -0.68 17.24 -3.23
CA ASN A 151 0.05 18.20 -2.39
C ASN A 151 0.13 17.69 -0.95
N PRO A 152 1.25 17.94 -0.23
CA PRO A 152 1.31 17.69 1.20
C PRO A 152 0.16 18.36 1.94
N ALA A 153 -0.48 17.61 2.83
CA ALA A 153 -1.60 18.06 3.64
C ALA A 153 -1.29 17.87 5.13
N ASP A 154 -2.19 18.37 5.98
CA ASP A 154 -2.20 18.09 7.41
C ASP A 154 -3.43 17.26 7.80
N GLU A 155 -3.52 16.91 9.07
CA GLU A 155 -4.66 16.14 9.59
C GLU A 155 -5.99 16.90 9.46
N ALA A 156 -5.99 18.24 9.49
CA ALA A 156 -7.22 19.03 9.38
C ALA A 156 -7.84 18.94 7.99
N ALA A 157 -7.04 18.76 6.93
CA ALA A 157 -7.54 18.53 5.58
C ALA A 157 -8.42 17.28 5.48
N THR A 158 -8.22 16.30 6.38
CA THR A 158 -8.93 15.01 6.35
C THR A 158 -10.43 15.15 6.60
N GLU A 159 -10.90 16.23 7.22
CA GLU A 159 -12.33 16.50 7.47
C GLU A 159 -13.15 16.61 6.18
N LYS A 160 -12.50 16.94 5.06
CA LYS A 160 -13.13 17.09 3.74
C LYS A 160 -13.15 15.80 2.93
N TRP A 161 -12.53 14.73 3.43
CA TRP A 161 -12.37 13.47 2.70
C TRP A 161 -13.44 12.48 3.11
N SER A 162 -14.25 12.05 2.16
CA SER A 162 -15.19 10.95 2.33
C SER A 162 -14.51 9.58 2.15
N THR A 163 -13.38 9.53 1.45
CA THR A 163 -12.57 8.33 1.21
C THR A 163 -11.10 8.60 1.51
N LEU A 164 -10.47 7.75 2.32
CA LEU A 164 -9.03 7.75 2.57
C LEU A 164 -8.36 6.58 1.85
N LEU A 165 -7.36 6.85 1.02
CA LEU A 165 -6.44 5.84 0.48
C LEU A 165 -5.23 5.71 1.41
N TYR A 166 -5.11 4.59 2.11
CA TYR A 166 -4.01 4.30 3.00
C TYR A 166 -2.99 3.38 2.35
N LYS A 167 -1.76 3.88 2.19
CA LYS A 167 -0.58 3.20 1.65
C LYS A 167 0.43 2.93 2.77
N PRO A 168 0.22 1.92 3.63
CA PRO A 168 1.00 1.72 4.87
C PRO A 168 2.49 1.44 4.66
N ILE A 169 2.90 1.05 3.45
CA ILE A 169 4.31 0.83 3.09
C ILE A 169 4.85 1.91 2.13
N GLY A 170 4.09 2.99 1.94
CA GLY A 170 4.37 4.02 0.95
C GLY A 170 4.02 3.60 -0.48
N CYS A 171 4.26 4.50 -1.43
CA CYS A 171 4.11 4.28 -2.86
C CYS A 171 4.84 5.34 -3.68
N VAL A 172 4.92 5.12 -5.00
CA VAL A 172 5.60 6.02 -5.95
C VAL A 172 5.03 7.43 -5.97
N ALA A 173 3.71 7.58 -5.99
CA ALA A 173 3.06 8.88 -6.08
C ALA A 173 2.33 9.23 -4.77
N PRO A 174 2.34 10.51 -4.34
CA PRO A 174 2.99 11.65 -5.00
C PRO A 174 4.45 11.90 -4.60
N ALA A 175 5.04 11.13 -3.68
CA ALA A 175 6.26 11.55 -2.96
C ALA A 175 7.39 10.51 -2.87
N ASP A 176 7.30 9.37 -3.57
CA ASP A 176 8.33 8.32 -3.55
C ASP A 176 8.69 7.80 -2.14
N ASN A 177 7.70 7.64 -1.26
CA ASN A 177 7.95 7.03 0.05
C ASN A 177 7.92 5.51 -0.06
N TYR A 178 8.89 4.83 0.55
CA TYR A 178 9.00 3.38 0.49
C TYR A 178 9.37 2.79 1.85
N LEU A 179 8.65 1.78 2.34
CA LEU A 179 9.12 0.88 3.40
C LEU A 179 9.39 -0.49 2.79
N VAL A 180 10.65 -0.82 2.50
CA VAL A 180 11.01 -1.99 1.71
C VAL A 180 12.17 -2.80 2.27
N SER A 181 13.13 -2.18 2.98
CA SER A 181 14.28 -2.89 3.53
C SER A 181 13.93 -3.71 4.78
N ASP A 182 14.80 -4.64 5.18
CA ASP A 182 14.62 -5.37 6.45
C ASP A 182 14.58 -4.39 7.64
N SER A 183 15.39 -3.32 7.63
CA SER A 183 15.37 -2.25 8.64
C SER A 183 14.03 -1.52 8.69
N ASP A 184 13.49 -1.10 7.54
CA ASP A 184 12.17 -0.44 7.46
C ASP A 184 11.08 -1.30 8.15
N TYR A 185 11.09 -2.61 7.86
CA TYR A 185 10.12 -3.53 8.43
C TYR A 185 10.34 -3.80 9.92
N VAL A 186 11.59 -3.87 10.40
CA VAL A 186 11.89 -4.03 11.83
C VAL A 186 11.39 -2.83 12.62
N GLU A 187 11.64 -1.61 12.13
CA GLU A 187 11.21 -0.37 12.78
C GLU A 187 9.69 -0.29 12.87
N VAL A 188 8.99 -0.44 11.72
CA VAL A 188 7.53 -0.33 11.70
C VAL A 188 6.87 -1.45 12.51
N LEU A 189 7.38 -2.69 12.46
CA LEU A 189 6.76 -3.80 13.20
C LEU A 189 6.94 -3.71 14.71
N THR A 190 8.00 -3.03 15.17
CA THR A 190 8.25 -2.81 16.59
C THR A 190 7.22 -1.84 17.17
N GLU A 191 6.88 -0.79 16.44
CA GLU A 191 6.00 0.28 16.89
C GLU A 191 4.51 0.03 16.58
N ILE A 192 4.22 -0.76 15.53
CA ILE A 192 2.83 -0.99 15.09
C ILE A 192 1.98 -1.78 16.08
N ASP A 193 2.59 -2.57 16.96
CA ASP A 193 1.82 -3.34 17.95
C ASP A 193 1.04 -2.44 18.92
N ILE A 194 1.62 -1.28 19.26
CA ILE A 194 1.01 -0.21 20.04
C ILE A 194 0.31 0.86 19.19
N GLN A 195 0.25 0.64 17.87
CA GLN A 195 -0.49 1.42 16.87
C GLN A 195 0.17 2.74 16.43
N THR A 196 1.39 3.06 16.87
CA THR A 196 2.07 4.34 16.59
C THR A 196 2.15 4.68 15.09
N PRO A 197 2.52 3.74 14.18
CA PRO A 197 2.62 4.03 12.76
C PRO A 197 1.28 4.05 12.02
N ILE A 198 0.17 3.70 12.67
CA ILE A 198 -1.16 3.70 12.04
C ILE A 198 -1.81 5.07 12.29
N PRO A 199 -2.13 5.85 11.24
CA PRO A 199 -2.72 7.17 11.42
C PRO A 199 -4.00 7.13 12.28
N PRO A 200 -4.23 8.09 13.20
CA PRO A 200 -5.41 8.10 14.07
C PRO A 200 -6.73 7.96 13.31
N LEU A 201 -6.87 8.65 12.16
CA LEU A 201 -8.04 8.52 11.29
C LEU A 201 -8.22 7.09 10.78
N VAL A 202 -7.16 6.40 10.35
CA VAL A 202 -7.24 4.99 9.94
C VAL A 202 -7.72 4.11 11.11
N GLN A 203 -7.21 4.37 12.32
CA GLN A 203 -7.65 3.64 13.51
C GLN A 203 -9.15 3.84 13.80
N ALA A 204 -9.65 5.06 13.63
CA ALA A 204 -11.07 5.38 13.79
C ALA A 204 -11.93 4.75 12.69
N LEU A 205 -11.50 4.87 11.41
CA LEU A 205 -12.24 4.39 10.26
C LEU A 205 -12.37 2.86 10.24
N ARG A 206 -11.37 2.10 10.70
CA ARG A 206 -11.47 0.63 10.71
C ARG A 206 -12.26 0.05 11.88
N ARG A 207 -12.57 0.83 12.92
CA ARG A 207 -13.31 0.34 14.09
C ARG A 207 -14.73 -0.10 13.71
N GLY A 208 -15.15 -1.26 14.19
CA GLY A 208 -16.41 -1.92 13.89
C GLY A 208 -16.53 -2.48 12.47
N ARG A 209 -15.45 -2.50 11.67
CA ARG A 209 -15.50 -2.89 10.24
C ARG A 209 -14.71 -4.15 9.96
N ASN A 210 -15.19 -4.91 8.98
CA ASN A 210 -14.48 -6.09 8.48
C ASN A 210 -13.55 -5.73 7.33
N PHE A 211 -12.58 -6.59 7.04
CA PHE A 211 -11.66 -6.43 5.91
C PHE A 211 -11.92 -7.48 4.82
N LEU A 212 -11.78 -7.06 3.57
CA LEU A 212 -11.78 -7.92 2.39
C LEU A 212 -10.40 -7.88 1.74
N PHE A 213 -9.66 -8.99 1.84
CA PHE A 213 -8.35 -9.13 1.23
C PHE A 213 -8.46 -9.47 -0.26
N LEU A 214 -7.82 -8.66 -1.11
CA LEU A 214 -7.84 -8.79 -2.57
C LEU A 214 -6.40 -8.76 -3.08
N GLY A 215 -5.99 -9.76 -3.86
CA GLY A 215 -4.62 -9.82 -4.38
C GLY A 215 -3.54 -10.07 -3.32
N CYS A 216 -3.91 -10.47 -2.10
CA CYS A 216 -2.99 -10.78 -1.02
C CYS A 216 -2.59 -12.26 -1.08
N ARG A 217 -1.34 -12.55 -1.43
CA ARG A 217 -0.84 -13.93 -1.50
C ARG A 217 -0.60 -14.52 -0.11
N PHE A 218 -0.09 -13.72 0.83
CA PHE A 218 0.26 -14.16 2.17
C PHE A 218 1.13 -15.41 2.17
N ASP A 219 2.10 -15.48 1.26
CA ASP A 219 3.05 -16.59 1.15
C ASP A 219 4.19 -16.47 2.17
N ASP A 220 4.50 -15.27 2.64
CA ASP A 220 5.48 -15.04 3.70
C ASP A 220 4.87 -14.58 5.05
N GLN A 221 5.66 -14.73 6.14
CA GLN A 221 5.24 -14.35 7.49
C GLN A 221 5.15 -12.83 7.68
N LEU A 222 5.96 -12.07 6.95
CA LEU A 222 6.04 -10.62 7.07
C LEU A 222 4.72 -9.97 6.63
N GLN A 223 4.22 -10.32 5.44
CA GLN A 223 2.93 -9.86 4.93
C GLN A 223 1.77 -10.24 5.88
N ARG A 224 1.76 -11.48 6.38
CA ARG A 224 0.73 -11.95 7.31
C ARG A 224 0.75 -11.17 8.63
N THR A 225 1.94 -10.92 9.17
CA THR A 225 2.12 -10.19 10.42
C THR A 225 1.72 -8.73 10.24
N PHE A 226 2.16 -8.10 9.16
CA PHE A 226 1.86 -6.71 8.85
C PHE A 226 0.35 -6.51 8.64
N ALA A 227 -0.30 -7.35 7.82
CA ALA A 227 -1.75 -7.31 7.63
C ALA A 227 -2.50 -7.51 8.95
N ARG A 228 -2.06 -8.46 9.80
CA ARG A 228 -2.65 -8.67 11.13
C ARG A 228 -2.58 -7.42 11.99
N GLN A 229 -1.47 -6.68 11.96
CA GLN A 229 -1.31 -5.45 12.73
C GLN A 229 -2.20 -4.32 12.20
N ILE A 230 -2.33 -4.20 10.88
CA ILE A 230 -3.21 -3.22 10.23
C ILE A 230 -4.69 -3.48 10.52
N ILE A 231 -5.11 -4.73 10.75
CA ILE A 231 -6.51 -5.05 11.15
C ILE A 231 -6.69 -5.20 12.66
N LYS A 232 -5.63 -5.15 13.47
CA LYS A 232 -5.75 -5.33 14.92
C LYS A 232 -6.57 -4.19 15.52
N ARG A 233 -7.63 -4.49 16.30
CA ARG A 233 -8.57 -3.50 16.90
C ARG A 233 -9.52 -2.82 15.90
N SER A 234 -9.76 -3.43 14.74
CA SER A 234 -10.91 -3.14 13.89
C SER A 234 -12.19 -3.73 14.46
#